data_AF-A0A533SNB7-F1
#
_entry.id   AF-A0A533SNB7-F1
#
_cell.length_a   1.000
_cell.length_b   1.000
_cell.length_c   1.000
_cell.angle_alpha   90.00
_cell.angle_beta   90.00
_cell.angle_gamma   90.00
#
_symmetry.space_group_name_H-M   'P 1'
#
loop_
_entity.id
_entity.type
_entity.pdbx_description
1 polymer ?
#
loop_
_entity_poly.entity_id
_entity_poly.type
_entity_poly.pdbx_seq_one_letter_code
_entity_poly.pdbx_strand_id
1 'polypeptide(L)' 'EFFLQKARVATNDGKAFGPGGEAFVRLNFGCPRSMLEEALQRMKTALALAEKYVEPTPVFDPFGE' A
#
# COMPACT_ATOMS: atom_id res chain seq x y z
N GLU A 1 -5.14 -2.35 7.35
CA GLU A 1 -4.70 -1.53 8.50
C GLU A 1 -3.69 -0.41 8.16
N PHE A 2 -2.59 -0.69 7.44
CA PHE A 2 -1.52 0.29 7.16
C PHE A 2 -2.01 1.66 6.64
N PHE A 3 -2.78 1.70 5.55
CA PHE A 3 -3.23 2.96 4.95
C PHE A 3 -4.19 3.75 5.86
N LEU A 4 -4.99 3.06 6.67
CA LEU A 4 -5.88 3.73 7.62
C LEU A 4 -5.07 4.46 8.70
N GLN A 5 -4.03 3.81 9.23
CA GLN A 5 -3.21 4.38 10.29
C GLN A 5 -2.20 5.42 9.79
N LYS A 6 -1.53 5.15 8.66
CA LYS A 6 -0.41 5.97 8.16
C LYS A 6 -0.81 7.01 7.12
N ALA A 7 -1.85 6.74 6.34
CA ALA A 7 -2.32 7.65 5.29
C ALA A 7 -3.72 8.24 5.58
N ARG A 8 -4.40 7.78 6.65
CA ARG A 8 -5.81 8.12 6.93
C ARG A 8 -6.74 7.79 5.74
N VAL A 9 -6.44 6.69 5.03
CA VAL A 9 -7.25 6.18 3.91
C VAL A 9 -7.82 4.82 4.27
N ALA A 10 -9.14 4.73 4.33
CA ALA A 10 -9.84 3.47 4.56
C ALA A 10 -9.97 2.69 3.23
N THR A 11 -9.54 1.44 3.23
CA THR A 11 -9.67 0.50 2.12
C THR A 11 -10.38 -0.77 2.59
N ASN A 12 -11.00 -1.52 1.68
CA ASN A 12 -11.49 -2.86 2.03
C ASN A 12 -10.35 -3.88 1.89
N ASP A 13 -10.22 -4.78 2.86
CA ASP A 13 -9.24 -5.88 2.81
C ASP A 13 -9.58 -6.84 1.66
N GLY A 14 -8.61 -7.15 0.82
CA GLY A 14 -8.77 -8.05 -0.31
C GLY A 14 -9.15 -9.47 0.11
N LYS A 15 -8.78 -9.90 1.33
CA LYS A 15 -9.18 -11.21 1.89
C LYS A 15 -10.69 -11.43 1.90
N ALA A 16 -11.47 -10.36 2.02
CA ALA A 16 -12.93 -10.43 1.99
C ALA A 16 -13.51 -10.81 0.62
N PHE A 17 -12.70 -10.80 -0.44
CA PHE A 17 -13.13 -11.05 -1.82
C PHE A 17 -12.78 -12.47 -2.33
N GLY A 18 -12.20 -13.32 -1.47
CA GLY A 18 -11.87 -14.70 -1.79
C GLY A 18 -10.38 -14.92 -2.11
N PRO A 19 -10.03 -16.16 -2.56
CA PRO A 19 -8.64 -16.55 -2.80
C PRO A 19 -7.95 -15.64 -3.82
N GLY A 20 -6.71 -15.24 -3.52
CA GLY A 20 -5.91 -14.33 -4.36
C GLY A 20 -6.03 -12.85 -3.94
N GLY A 21 -6.88 -12.53 -2.96
CA GLY A 21 -7.03 -11.18 -2.41
C GLY A 21 -6.11 -10.87 -1.22
N GLU A 22 -5.33 -11.83 -0.71
CA GLU A 22 -4.63 -11.73 0.58
C GLU A 22 -3.55 -10.63 0.64
N ALA A 23 -2.99 -10.27 -0.51
CA ALA A 23 -1.97 -9.22 -0.66
C ALA A 23 -2.53 -7.93 -1.27
N PHE A 24 -3.84 -7.83 -1.44
CA PHE A 24 -4.49 -6.72 -2.14
C PHE A 24 -5.46 -5.96 -1.24
N VAL A 25 -5.80 -4.76 -1.70
CA VAL A 25 -6.86 -3.93 -1.12
C VAL A 25 -7.79 -3.47 -2.23
N ARG A 26 -9.08 -3.29 -1.90
CA ARG A 26 -10.03 -2.66 -2.81
C ARG A 26 -10.18 -1.17 -2.46
N LEU A 27 -9.98 -0.32 -3.45
CA LEU A 27 -10.21 1.12 -3.38
C LEU A 27 -11.55 1.47 -4.04
N ASN A 28 -12.39 2.24 -3.35
CA ASN A 28 -13.55 2.87 -3.96
C ASN A 28 -13.15 4.26 -4.49
N PHE A 29 -13.38 4.51 -5.78
CA PHE A 29 -13.08 5.78 -6.45
C PHE A 29 -14.34 6.55 -6.89
N GLY A 30 -15.52 6.15 -6.41
CA GLY A 30 -16.79 6.86 -6.59
C GLY A 30 -16.89 8.10 -5.69
N CYS A 31 -15.93 9.00 -5.82
CA CYS A 31 -15.81 10.25 -5.05
C CYS A 31 -15.32 11.39 -5.96
N PRO A 32 -15.36 12.66 -5.52
CA PRO A 32 -14.80 13.76 -6.28
C PRO A 32 -13.32 13.54 -6.60
N ARG A 33 -12.88 13.95 -7.79
CA ARG A 33 -11.50 13.79 -8.26
C ARG A 33 -10.47 14.34 -7.26
N SER A 34 -10.72 15.50 -6.68
CA SER A 34 -9.84 16.13 -5.70
C SER A 34 -9.62 15.27 -4.45
N MET A 35 -10.66 14.60 -3.97
CA MET A 35 -10.59 13.69 -2.83
C MET A 35 -9.76 12.45 -3.17
N LEU A 36 -9.95 11.90 -4.37
CA LEU A 36 -9.17 10.75 -4.84
C LEU A 36 -7.68 11.11 -4.96
N GLU A 37 -7.37 12.26 -5.58
CA GLU A 37 -5.99 12.75 -5.72
C GLU A 37 -5.32 12.94 -4.35
N GLU A 38 -6.04 13.52 -3.38
CA GLU A 38 -5.54 13.67 -2.02
C GLU A 38 -5.27 12.32 -1.34
N ALA A 39 -6.19 11.37 -1.43
CA ALA A 39 -6.02 10.03 -0.86
C ALA A 39 -4.81 9.31 -1.46
N LEU A 40 -4.65 9.36 -2.79
CA LEU A 40 -3.50 8.75 -3.49
C LEU A 40 -2.18 9.41 -3.08
N GLN A 41 -2.14 10.73 -2.92
CA GLN A 41 -0.94 11.44 -2.48
C GLN A 41 -0.54 11.07 -1.04
N ARG A 42 -1.52 10.89 -0.15
CA ARG A 42 -1.29 10.42 1.23
C ARG A 42 -0.76 8.98 1.23
N MET A 43 -1.34 8.09 0.40
CA MET A 43 -0.86 6.71 0.25
C MET A 43 0.57 6.65 -0.25
N LYS A 44 0.92 7.43 -1.29
CA LYS A 44 2.29 7.55 -1.82
C LYS A 44 3.28 7.98 -0.75
N THR A 45 2.93 9.02 0.02
CA THR A 45 3.79 9.51 1.11
C THR A 45 4.00 8.46 2.20
N ALA A 46 2.94 7.75 2.60
CA ALA A 46 3.03 6.70 3.61
C ALA A 46 3.95 5.55 3.17
N LEU A 47 3.90 5.15 1.90
CA LEU A 47 4.78 4.11 1.34
C LEU A 47 6.24 4.55 1.30
N ALA A 48 6.53 5.76 0.80
CA ALA A 48 7.89 6.30 0.76
C ALA A 48 8.51 6.44 2.16
N LEU A 49 7.68 6.72 3.18
CA LEU A 49 8.14 6.74 4.58
C LEU A 49 8.38 5.34 5.13
N ALA A 50 7.60 4.34 4.72
CA ALA A 50 7.81 2.95 5.14
C ALA A 50 9.09 2.36 4.52
N GLU A 51 9.35 2.65 3.24
CA GLU A 51 10.56 2.21 2.53
C GLU A 51 11.86 2.67 3.20
N LYS A 52 11.86 3.84 3.85
CA LYS A 52 13.01 4.34 4.62
C LYS A 52 13.39 3.48 5.84
N TYR A 53 12.52 2.55 6.25
CA TYR A 53 12.76 1.66 7.39
C TYR A 53 12.73 0.17 7.00
N VAL A 54 12.68 -0.13 5.70
CA VAL A 54 12.87 -1.50 5.22
C VAL A 54 14.37 -1.73 5.15
N GLU A 55 14.90 -2.51 6.10
CA GLU A 55 16.23 -3.11 5.97
C GLU A 55 16.33 -3.73 4.56
N PRO A 56 17.40 -3.46 3.79
CA PRO A 56 17.55 -4.02 2.46
C PRO A 56 17.36 -5.53 2.56
N THR A 57 16.39 -6.06 1.81
CA THR A 57 16.21 -7.50 1.70
C THR A 57 17.54 -8.03 1.18
N PRO A 58 18.21 -8.97 1.87
CA PRO A 58 19.44 -9.53 1.37
C PRO A 58 19.13 -10.12 -0.01
N VAL A 59 19.68 -9.50 -1.04
CA VAL A 59 19.64 -10.04 -2.39
C VAL A 59 20.43 -11.33 -2.30
N PHE A 60 19.74 -12.47 -2.40
CA PHE A 60 20.43 -13.73 -2.64
C PHE A 60 21.03 -13.62 -4.04
N ASP A 61 22.33 -13.38 -4.10
CA ASP A 61 23.11 -13.45 -5.32
C ASP A 61 23.61 -14.90 -5.48
N PRO A 62 22.96 -15.74 -6.31
CA PRO A 62 23.40 -17.11 -6.55
C PRO A 62 24.73 -17.19 -7.31
N PHE A 63 25.28 -16.06 -7.76
CA PHE A 63 26.50 -15.99 -8.55
C PHE A 63 27.53 -14.99 -7.99
N GLY A 64 27.42 -14.65 -6.69
CA GLY A 64 28.26 -13.64 -6.04
C GLY A 64 29.74 -13.75 -6.41
N GLU A 65 30.33 -12.63 -6.80
CA GLU A 65 31.78 -12.43 -6.62
C GLU A 65 32.13 -12.35 -5.13
#